data_AF-A0A930EEH0-F1
#
_entry.id   AF-A0A930EEH0-F1
#
_cell.length_a   1.000
_cell.length_b   1.000
_cell.length_c   1.000
_cell.angle_alpha   90.00
_cell.angle_beta   90.00
_cell.angle_gamma   90.00
#
_symmetry.space_group_name_H-M   'P 1'
#
loop_
_entity.id
_entity.type
_entity.pdbx_description
1 polymer ?
#
loop_
_entity_poly.entity_id
_entity_poly.type
_entity_poly.pdbx_seq_one_letter_code
_entity_poly.pdbx_strand_id
1 'polypeptide(L)'
;MGATKLNCTGECMFVVNKKVSRANSFNFVCDYVLIGDDKGSIDGARINANEQLYAVLFYEKRHFISLIVKKPTPYAISLVFRNRADYDDVLALLEMTANETRFSRQDFKISSYANRIIDKLRDGVELAIMDAVDKSNVTVCPECGVEVQPGALYCMECGAEL
;
A
#
# COMPACT_ATOMS: atom_id res chain seq x y z
N MET A 1 -22.11 -3.76 5.75
CA MET A 1 -21.10 -4.51 6.53
C MET A 1 -21.08 -3.95 7.95
N GLY A 2 -20.98 -4.81 8.97
CA GLY A 2 -20.89 -4.40 10.38
C GLY A 2 -19.52 -3.84 10.74
N ALA A 3 -19.41 -3.18 11.90
CA ALA A 3 -18.14 -2.68 12.42
C ALA A 3 -17.24 -3.85 12.87
N THR A 4 -15.98 -3.84 12.44
CA THR A 4 -14.95 -4.81 12.89
C THR A 4 -13.82 -4.05 13.55
N LYS A 5 -13.41 -4.50 14.75
CA LYS A 5 -12.28 -3.95 15.48
C LYS A 5 -11.19 -5.00 15.60
N LEU A 6 -9.97 -4.60 15.25
CA LEU A 6 -8.77 -5.40 15.41
C LEU A 6 -7.82 -4.72 16.40
N ASN A 7 -7.30 -5.49 17.34
CA ASN A 7 -6.25 -5.03 18.25
C ASN A 7 -4.97 -5.77 17.88
N CYS A 8 -3.92 -5.02 17.55
CA CYS A 8 -2.64 -5.62 17.23
C CYS A 8 -1.98 -6.16 18.50
N THR A 9 -1.51 -7.40 18.42
CA THR A 9 -0.81 -8.06 19.53
C THR A 9 0.67 -7.66 19.59
N GLY A 10 1.23 -7.21 18.46
CA GLY A 10 2.58 -6.67 18.32
C GLY A 10 2.63 -5.15 18.16
N GLU A 11 3.83 -4.62 18.00
CA GLU A 11 4.04 -3.21 17.65
C GLU A 11 3.72 -2.96 16.18
N CYS A 12 2.75 -2.10 15.89
CA CYS A 12 2.59 -1.48 14.57
C CYS A 12 3.13 -0.05 14.62
N MET A 13 4.12 0.25 13.79
CA MET A 13 4.62 1.60 13.60
C MET A 13 3.74 2.30 12.57
N PHE A 14 3.08 3.37 12.98
CA PHE A 14 2.28 4.26 12.14
C PHE A 14 3.11 5.50 11.82
N VAL A 15 3.37 5.77 10.54
CA VAL A 15 4.13 6.93 10.10
C VAL A 15 3.30 7.74 9.12
N VAL A 16 3.06 9.01 9.46
CA VAL A 16 2.37 9.97 8.61
C VAL A 16 3.11 11.30 8.68
N ASN A 17 3.33 11.97 7.55
CA ASN A 17 3.98 13.29 7.50
C ASN A 17 5.29 13.36 8.32
N LYS A 18 6.11 12.29 8.25
CA LYS A 18 7.36 12.11 9.03
C LYS A 18 7.19 12.02 10.54
N LYS A 19 5.97 12.07 11.07
CA LYS A 19 5.66 11.81 12.46
C LYS A 19 5.45 10.32 12.64
N VAL A 20 6.08 9.78 13.68
CA VAL A 20 6.01 8.36 14.03
C VAL A 20 5.18 8.21 15.29
N SER A 21 4.21 7.30 15.23
CA SER A 21 3.32 6.92 16.33
C SER A 21 3.25 5.39 16.41
N ARG A 22 2.86 4.86 17.57
CA ARG A 22 2.54 3.44 17.72
C ARG A 22 1.05 3.27 17.51
N ALA A 23 0.63 2.39 16.61
CA ALA A 23 -0.76 1.97 16.48
C ALA A 23 -0.95 0.61 17.17
N ASN A 24 -2.08 0.44 17.83
CA ASN A 24 -2.47 -0.82 18.46
C ASN A 24 -3.92 -1.22 18.16
N SER A 25 -4.71 -0.37 17.51
CA SER A 25 -6.08 -0.68 17.14
C SER A 25 -6.44 -0.17 15.74
N PHE A 26 -7.18 -1.00 15.01
CA PHE A 26 -7.69 -0.73 13.68
C PHE A 26 -9.20 -1.02 13.70
N ASN A 27 -10.02 -0.03 13.37
CA ASN A 27 -11.47 -0.16 13.34
C ASN A 27 -11.95 0.09 11.91
N PHE A 28 -12.70 -0.86 11.39
CA PHE A 28 -13.26 -0.87 10.05
C PHE A 28 -14.77 -0.74 10.17
N VAL A 29 -15.34 0.35 9.68
CA VAL A 29 -16.76 0.69 9.84
C VAL A 29 -17.30 1.20 8.52
N CYS A 30 -18.11 0.39 7.84
CA CYS A 30 -18.50 0.64 6.45
C CYS A 30 -17.24 0.86 5.61
N ASP A 31 -17.11 1.98 4.91
CA ASP A 31 -15.92 2.34 4.13
C ASP A 31 -14.83 3.05 4.96
N TYR A 32 -15.03 3.25 6.26
CA TYR A 32 -14.07 3.97 7.10
C TYR A 32 -13.05 3.03 7.75
N VAL A 33 -11.79 3.48 7.75
CA VAL A 33 -10.68 2.93 8.52
C VAL A 33 -10.27 3.97 9.57
N LEU A 34 -10.25 3.54 10.84
CA LEU A 34 -9.86 4.35 11.99
C LEU A 34 -8.71 3.64 12.71
N ILE A 35 -7.55 4.29 12.80
CA ILE A 35 -6.36 3.74 13.43
C ILE A 35 -6.09 4.49 14.74
N GLY A 36 -5.87 3.74 15.81
CA GLY A 36 -5.72 4.27 17.15
C GLY A 36 -4.54 3.68 17.92
N ASP A 37 -4.23 4.36 19.02
CA ASP A 37 -3.29 3.95 20.06
C ASP A 37 -4.00 3.90 21.44
N ASP A 38 -3.24 3.71 22.52
CA ASP A 38 -3.76 3.68 23.89
C ASP A 38 -4.49 4.98 24.32
N LYS A 39 -4.26 6.09 23.60
CA LYS A 39 -4.85 7.41 23.88
C LYS A 39 -6.06 7.71 23.00
N GLY A 40 -6.39 6.84 22.05
CA GLY A 40 -7.52 6.99 21.13
C GLY A 40 -7.10 7.09 19.67
N SER A 41 -7.84 7.84 18.86
CA SER A 41 -7.53 7.99 17.43
C SER A 41 -6.21 8.75 17.23
N ILE A 42 -5.37 8.25 16.34
CA ILE A 42 -4.17 8.96 15.90
C ILE A 42 -4.58 10.05 14.89
N ASP A 43 -3.88 11.19 14.91
CA ASP A 43 -4.10 12.28 13.95
C ASP A 43 -3.79 11.82 12.52
N GLY A 44 -4.64 12.22 11.55
CA GLY A 44 -4.54 11.78 10.15
C GLY A 44 -4.90 10.30 9.92
N ALA A 45 -5.40 9.60 10.93
CA ALA A 45 -5.63 8.15 10.91
C ALA A 45 -7.12 7.75 10.79
N ARG A 46 -7.96 8.69 10.30
CA ARG A 46 -9.33 8.44 9.86
C ARG A 46 -9.41 8.60 8.35
N ILE A 47 -9.77 7.52 7.66
CA ILE A 47 -9.74 7.45 6.20
C ILE A 47 -11.05 6.83 5.72
N ASN A 48 -11.78 7.51 4.85
CA ASN A 48 -12.80 6.86 4.01
C ASN A 48 -12.04 6.17 2.87
N ALA A 49 -12.00 4.85 2.92
CA ALA A 49 -11.16 4.02 2.08
C ALA A 49 -11.46 4.21 0.60
N ASN A 50 -12.73 4.10 0.20
CA ASN A 50 -13.13 4.16 -1.21
C ASN A 50 -13.14 5.60 -1.77
N GLU A 51 -13.28 6.63 -0.93
CA GLU A 51 -13.24 8.03 -1.40
C GLU A 51 -11.87 8.71 -1.31
N GLN A 52 -11.00 8.29 -0.39
CA GLN A 52 -9.76 9.00 -0.07
C GLN A 52 -8.51 8.23 -0.42
N LEU A 53 -8.55 6.89 -0.48
CA LEU A 53 -7.40 6.13 -0.93
C LEU A 53 -7.27 6.22 -2.44
N TYR A 54 -6.06 6.45 -2.88
CA TYR A 54 -5.68 6.26 -4.27
C TYR A 54 -5.27 4.82 -4.54
N ALA A 55 -4.47 4.27 -3.65
CA ALA A 55 -4.01 2.89 -3.68
C ALA A 55 -3.51 2.46 -2.31
N VAL A 56 -3.51 1.15 -2.11
CA VAL A 56 -2.81 0.48 -1.03
C VAL A 56 -1.62 -0.25 -1.63
N LEU A 57 -0.42 0.08 -1.19
CA LEU A 57 0.79 -0.66 -1.54
C LEU A 57 1.13 -1.60 -0.39
N PHE A 58 1.60 -2.80 -0.66
CA PHE A 58 1.99 -3.74 0.39
C PHE A 58 3.25 -4.53 0.04
N TYR A 59 4.06 -4.84 1.04
CA TYR A 59 5.26 -5.67 0.90
C TYR A 59 5.31 -6.71 2.03
N GLU A 60 4.84 -7.91 1.71
CA GLU A 60 4.67 -9.03 2.65
C GLU A 60 5.97 -9.41 3.36
N LYS A 61 7.11 -9.45 2.65
CA LYS A 61 8.40 -9.88 3.26
C LYS A 61 8.89 -8.94 4.37
N ARG A 62 8.32 -7.73 4.49
CA ARG A 62 8.62 -6.77 5.57
C ARG A 62 7.38 -6.36 6.37
N HIS A 63 6.25 -7.01 6.16
CA HIS A 63 4.97 -6.68 6.79
C HIS A 63 4.68 -5.17 6.73
N PHE A 64 4.83 -4.59 5.53
CA PHE A 64 4.77 -3.14 5.32
C PHE A 64 3.59 -2.82 4.40
N ILE A 65 2.63 -2.04 4.88
CA ILE A 65 1.55 -1.44 4.10
C ILE A 65 1.78 0.07 3.96
N SER A 66 1.62 0.62 2.77
CA SER A 66 1.60 2.07 2.51
C SER A 66 0.28 2.48 1.89
N LEU A 67 -0.51 3.27 2.63
CA LEU A 67 -1.76 3.84 2.15
C LEU A 67 -1.48 5.17 1.46
N ILE A 68 -1.85 5.30 0.19
CA ILE A 68 -1.73 6.56 -0.57
C ILE A 68 -3.05 7.31 -0.46
N VAL A 69 -3.04 8.48 0.17
CA VAL A 69 -4.26 9.27 0.45
C VAL A 69 -4.31 10.52 -0.43
N LYS A 70 -5.50 10.86 -0.97
CA LYS A 70 -5.70 11.96 -1.94
C LYS A 70 -5.96 13.38 -1.37
N LYS A 71 -6.37 13.59 -0.10
CA LYS A 71 -7.07 14.85 0.31
C LYS A 71 -6.39 15.73 1.37
N PRO A 72 -6.51 17.09 1.28
CA PRO A 72 -6.49 17.93 0.08
C PRO A 72 -5.08 18.00 -0.55
N THR A 73 -4.06 17.57 0.19
CA THR A 73 -2.68 17.42 -0.29
C THR A 73 -2.31 15.96 -0.18
N PRO A 74 -1.88 15.29 -1.27
CA PRO A 74 -1.52 13.88 -1.22
C PRO A 74 -0.40 13.57 -0.23
N TYR A 75 -0.56 12.46 0.49
CA TYR A 75 0.39 11.94 1.47
C TYR A 75 0.33 10.43 1.60
N ALA A 76 1.35 9.82 2.22
CA ALA A 76 1.40 8.40 2.54
C ALA A 76 1.24 8.20 4.04
N ILE A 77 0.52 7.15 4.40
CA ILE A 77 0.57 6.53 5.72
C ILE A 77 1.33 5.22 5.58
N SER A 78 2.42 5.07 6.29
CA SER A 78 3.19 3.83 6.36
C SER A 78 2.85 3.07 7.64
N LEU A 79 2.45 1.82 7.49
CA LEU A 79 2.18 0.88 8.56
C LEU A 79 3.24 -0.23 8.49
N VAL A 80 4.05 -0.37 9.52
CA VAL A 80 5.07 -1.43 9.61
C VAL A 80 4.79 -2.29 10.82
N PHE A 81 4.47 -3.56 10.57
CA PHE A 81 4.06 -4.48 11.61
C PHE A 81 5.23 -5.34 12.06
N ARG A 82 5.35 -5.53 13.38
CA ARG A 82 6.38 -6.39 13.97
C ARG A 82 6.13 -7.87 13.71
N ASN A 83 4.87 -8.30 13.71
CA ASN A 83 4.50 -9.68 13.46
C ASN A 83 3.68 -9.80 12.17
N ARG A 84 3.64 -11.02 11.62
CA ARG A 84 2.94 -11.31 10.37
C ARG A 84 1.42 -11.37 10.55
N ALA A 85 0.93 -11.90 11.67
CA ALA A 85 -0.50 -12.10 11.90
C ALA A 85 -1.27 -10.77 11.89
N ASP A 86 -0.78 -9.76 12.63
CA ASP A 86 -1.39 -8.43 12.66
C ASP A 86 -1.37 -7.78 11.27
N TYR A 87 -0.31 -8.00 10.50
CA TYR A 87 -0.21 -7.53 9.11
C TYR A 87 -1.23 -8.22 8.19
N ASP A 88 -1.30 -9.55 8.22
CA ASP A 88 -2.19 -10.34 7.38
C ASP A 88 -3.65 -9.97 7.69
N ASP A 89 -4.02 -9.84 8.97
CA ASP A 89 -5.38 -9.48 9.37
C ASP A 89 -5.76 -8.05 8.97
N VAL A 90 -4.85 -7.08 9.17
CA VAL A 90 -5.10 -5.68 8.76
C VAL A 90 -5.18 -5.56 7.24
N LEU A 91 -4.32 -6.24 6.49
CA LEU A 91 -4.36 -6.24 5.04
C LEU A 91 -5.68 -6.83 4.53
N ALA A 92 -6.13 -7.97 5.06
CA ALA A 92 -7.39 -8.60 4.67
C ALA A 92 -8.61 -7.68 4.95
N LEU A 93 -8.65 -7.03 6.11
CA LEU A 93 -9.73 -6.09 6.43
C LEU A 93 -9.67 -4.82 5.58
N LEU A 94 -8.47 -4.34 5.23
CA LEU A 94 -8.31 -3.27 4.26
C LEU A 94 -8.85 -3.68 2.89
N GLU A 95 -8.53 -4.88 2.38
CA GLU A 95 -9.05 -5.38 1.09
C GLU A 95 -10.58 -5.45 1.08
N MET A 96 -11.19 -5.89 2.19
CA MET A 96 -12.65 -5.92 2.33
C MET A 96 -13.28 -4.52 2.39
N THR A 97 -12.63 -3.58 3.08
CA THR A 97 -13.15 -2.23 3.34
C THR A 97 -12.92 -1.27 2.17
N ALA A 98 -11.78 -1.41 1.50
CA ALA A 98 -11.33 -0.57 0.39
C ALA A 98 -11.52 -1.29 -0.95
N ASN A 99 -12.68 -1.92 -1.14
CA ASN A 99 -12.96 -2.82 -2.26
C ASN A 99 -12.94 -2.16 -3.65
N GLU A 100 -13.01 -0.83 -3.74
CA GLU A 100 -12.84 -0.07 -4.99
C GLU A 100 -11.41 0.44 -5.19
N THR A 101 -10.53 0.24 -4.20
CA THR A 101 -9.15 0.73 -4.20
C THR A 101 -8.19 -0.29 -4.82
N ARG A 102 -7.18 0.19 -5.56
CA ARG A 102 -6.09 -0.67 -6.07
C ARG A 102 -5.17 -1.11 -4.94
N PHE A 103 -5.07 -2.41 -4.70
CA PHE A 103 -4.06 -3.04 -3.83
C PHE A 103 -2.91 -3.54 -4.67
N SER A 104 -1.68 -3.07 -4.45
CA SER A 104 -0.53 -3.44 -5.27
C SER A 104 0.64 -3.97 -4.45
N ARG A 105 1.14 -5.14 -4.82
CA ARG A 105 2.31 -5.78 -4.22
C ARG A 105 3.57 -5.06 -4.66
N GLN A 106 4.40 -4.69 -3.70
CA GLN A 106 5.64 -3.95 -3.90
C GLN A 106 6.85 -4.72 -3.34
N ASP A 107 8.03 -4.12 -3.47
CA ASP A 107 9.28 -4.64 -2.94
C ASP A 107 9.87 -3.72 -1.84
N PHE A 108 11.15 -3.89 -1.54
CA PHE A 108 11.85 -3.09 -0.53
C PHE A 108 11.88 -1.58 -0.80
N LYS A 109 11.55 -1.14 -2.03
CA LYS A 109 11.47 0.28 -2.42
C LYS A 109 10.07 0.87 -2.25
N ILE A 110 9.13 0.18 -1.61
CA ILE A 110 7.75 0.63 -1.39
C ILE A 110 7.62 2.10 -0.97
N SER A 111 8.45 2.59 -0.03
CA SER A 111 8.42 3.99 0.40
C SER A 111 8.86 4.97 -0.68
N SER A 112 9.87 4.61 -1.48
CA SER A 112 10.32 5.43 -2.62
C SER A 112 9.25 5.50 -3.69
N TYR A 113 8.58 4.38 -3.97
CA TYR A 113 7.49 4.35 -4.94
C TYR A 113 6.26 5.14 -4.45
N ALA A 114 5.87 4.99 -3.19
CA ALA A 114 4.82 5.79 -2.56
C ALA A 114 5.08 7.29 -2.70
N ASN A 115 6.30 7.75 -2.39
CA ASN A 115 6.67 9.17 -2.52
C ASN A 115 6.58 9.65 -3.99
N ARG A 116 7.05 8.85 -4.95
CA ARG A 116 6.93 9.19 -6.38
C ARG A 116 5.48 9.32 -6.81
N ILE A 117 4.60 8.44 -6.34
CA ILE A 117 3.16 8.53 -6.61
C ILE A 117 2.59 9.83 -6.03
N ILE A 118 2.91 10.12 -4.77
CA ILE A 118 2.44 11.34 -4.09
C ILE A 118 2.89 12.60 -4.82
N ASP A 119 4.15 12.67 -5.25
CA ASP A 119 4.67 13.84 -5.97
C ASP A 119 3.92 14.02 -7.31
N LYS A 120 3.65 12.93 -8.03
CA LYS A 120 2.84 13.00 -9.27
C LYS A 120 1.39 13.40 -9.03
N LEU A 121 0.77 12.90 -7.98
CA LEU A 121 -0.58 13.32 -7.61
C LEU A 121 -0.62 14.81 -7.23
N ARG A 122 0.43 15.34 -6.59
CA ARG A 122 0.55 16.78 -6.31
C ARG A 122 0.67 17.61 -7.59
N ASP A 123 1.33 17.06 -8.61
CA ASP A 123 1.39 17.65 -9.95
C ASP A 123 0.08 17.49 -10.75
N GLY A 124 -0.96 16.88 -10.17
CA GLY A 124 -2.24 16.61 -10.84
C GLY A 124 -2.19 15.44 -11.83
N VAL A 125 -1.15 14.61 -11.76
CA VAL A 125 -0.94 13.46 -12.65
C VAL A 125 -1.36 12.17 -11.94
N GLU A 126 -2.39 11.51 -12.48
CA GLU A 126 -2.73 10.14 -12.09
C GLU A 126 -1.79 9.14 -12.79
N LEU A 127 -1.32 8.14 -12.04
CA LEU A 127 -0.44 7.06 -12.50
C LEU A 127 -1.15 5.71 -12.48
N ALA A 128 -0.90 4.88 -13.49
CA ALA A 128 -1.18 3.46 -13.36
C ALA A 128 -0.21 2.84 -12.34
N ILE A 129 -0.74 2.13 -11.34
CA ILE A 129 0.05 1.48 -10.29
C ILE A 129 0.23 0.00 -10.62
N MET A 130 1.49 -0.38 -10.82
CA MET A 130 1.90 -1.72 -11.21
C MET A 130 2.51 -2.47 -10.03
N ASP A 131 2.33 -3.79 -10.02
CA ASP A 131 2.99 -4.64 -9.04
C ASP A 131 4.50 -4.73 -9.31
N ALA A 132 5.29 -4.84 -8.24
CA ALA A 132 6.72 -5.04 -8.35
C ALA A 132 7.02 -6.41 -8.97
N VAL A 133 7.90 -6.39 -9.97
CA VAL A 133 8.39 -7.60 -10.64
C VAL A 133 9.10 -8.49 -9.65
N ASP A 134 8.73 -9.76 -9.60
CA ASP A 134 9.56 -10.74 -8.90
C ASP A 134 10.81 -11.04 -9.73
N LYS A 135 11.93 -10.42 -9.35
CA LYS A 135 13.23 -10.60 -9.99
C LYS A 135 13.79 -12.02 -9.85
N SER A 136 13.20 -12.89 -9.03
CA SER A 136 13.64 -14.29 -8.97
C SER A 136 13.23 -15.09 -10.21
N ASN A 137 12.25 -14.61 -10.97
CA ASN A 137 11.69 -15.29 -12.15
C ASN A 137 11.66 -14.38 -13.41
N VAL A 138 12.53 -13.39 -13.53
CA VAL A 138 12.62 -12.59 -14.76
C VAL A 138 13.15 -13.44 -15.92
N THR A 139 12.47 -13.36 -17.06
CA THR A 139 12.98 -13.88 -18.33
C THR A 139 13.74 -12.76 -19.03
N VAL A 140 14.60 -13.10 -19.99
CA VAL A 140 15.30 -12.12 -20.82
C VAL A 140 14.60 -12.04 -22.17
N CYS A 141 14.26 -10.84 -22.64
CA CYS A 141 13.73 -10.64 -23.98
C CYS A 141 14.74 -11.15 -25.02
N PRO A 142 14.37 -12.08 -25.91
CA PRO A 142 15.31 -12.64 -26.88
C PRO A 142 15.77 -11.61 -27.94
N GLU A 143 14.97 -10.58 -28.19
CA GLU A 143 15.24 -9.57 -29.21
C GLU A 143 16.20 -8.46 -28.73
N CYS A 144 15.99 -7.92 -27.53
CA CYS A 144 16.80 -6.78 -27.04
C CYS A 144 17.65 -7.10 -25.81
N GLY A 145 17.48 -8.28 -25.19
CA GLY A 145 18.26 -8.70 -24.04
C GLY A 145 17.87 -8.05 -22.71
N VAL A 146 16.78 -7.28 -22.64
CA VAL A 146 16.31 -6.71 -21.36
C VAL A 146 15.62 -7.75 -20.48
N GLU A 147 15.74 -7.61 -19.16
CA GLU A 147 14.92 -8.37 -18.21
C GLU A 147 13.43 -8.01 -18.37
N VAL A 148 12.59 -9.01 -18.58
CA VAL A 148 11.14 -8.88 -18.74
C VAL A 148 10.41 -9.61 -17.63
N GLN A 149 9.23 -9.09 -17.28
CA GLN A 149 8.39 -9.75 -16.27
C GLN A 149 7.95 -11.13 -16.78
N PRO A 150 7.98 -12.17 -15.93
CA PRO A 150 7.41 -13.46 -16.31
C PRO A 150 5.92 -13.31 -16.64
N GLY A 151 5.51 -13.83 -17.80
CA GLY A 151 4.13 -13.74 -18.29
C GLY A 151 3.77 -12.41 -18.98
N ALA A 152 4.72 -11.50 -19.18
CA ALA A 152 4.50 -10.35 -20.06
C ALA A 152 4.24 -10.84 -21.50
N LEU A 153 3.22 -10.31 -22.16
CA LEU A 153 2.92 -10.63 -23.57
C LEU A 153 3.86 -9.90 -24.54
N TYR A 154 4.35 -8.73 -24.13
CA TYR A 154 5.21 -7.88 -24.94
C TYR A 154 6.34 -7.28 -24.10
N CYS A 155 7.50 -7.06 -24.72
CA CYS A 155 8.62 -6.35 -24.13
C CYS A 155 8.31 -4.85 -24.07
N MET A 156 8.30 -4.29 -22.86
CA MET A 156 8.02 -2.87 -22.66
C MET A 156 9.14 -1.94 -23.18
N GLU A 157 10.31 -2.48 -23.51
CA GLU A 157 11.43 -1.70 -24.06
C GLU A 157 11.47 -1.71 -25.60
N CYS A 158 11.27 -2.85 -26.24
CA CYS A 158 11.40 -2.97 -27.71
C CYS A 158 10.10 -3.30 -28.45
N GLY A 159 9.03 -3.65 -27.74
CA GLY A 159 7.73 -4.01 -28.33
C GLY A 159 7.62 -5.42 -28.90
N ALA A 160 8.67 -6.25 -28.77
CA ALA A 160 8.63 -7.65 -29.22
C ALA A 160 7.64 -8.50 -28.41
N GLU A 161 6.98 -9.45 -29.04
CA GLU A 161 6.20 -10.50 -28.35
C GLU A 161 7.13 -11.44 -27.55
N LEU A 162 6.65 -11.93 -26.40
CA LEU A 162 7.43 -12.70 -25.40
C LEU A 162 6.85 -14.08 -25.09
#